data_AF-W1VN50-F1
#
_entry.id   AF-W1VN50-F1
#
_cell.length_a   1.000
_cell.length_b   1.000
_cell.length_c   1.000
_cell.angle_alpha   90.00
_cell.angle_beta   90.00
_cell.angle_gamma   90.00
#
_symmetry.space_group_name_H-M   'P 1'
#
loop_
_entity.id
_entity.type
_entity.pdbx_description
1 polymer ?
#
loop_
_entity_poly.entity_id
_entity_poly.type
_entity_poly.pdbx_seq_one_letter_code
_entity_poly.pdbx_strand_id
1 'polypeptide(L)'
;AEPFERLLPATVQPEEPTFEVWAGAGRSKEMTALAKTYFDGVFGRGATNVYDNDFGQSEDFNRVFTLSVTGAGVFIMVLGALGLINISLVTVRQRIHEIGVRRSFGATNRRIFFSIMLESVVATVVAGVVGIIIAIIAMRVIPLETLMQTEITNRPPFPMSAAFIGLAAASGVGALAG
;
A
#
# COMPACT_ATOMS: atom_id res chain seq x y z
N ALA A 1 -55.95 2.17 8.18
CA ALA A 1 -55.25 2.71 6.99
C ALA A 1 -54.99 1.52 6.08
N GLU A 2 -55.49 1.55 4.84
CA GLU A 2 -55.21 0.51 3.85
C GLU A 2 -53.68 0.45 3.61
N PRO A 3 -53.07 -0.74 3.61
CA PRO A 3 -51.62 -0.86 3.41
C PRO A 3 -51.26 -0.42 1.99
N PHE A 4 -50.35 0.56 1.90
CA PHE A 4 -49.82 1.14 0.65
C PHE A 4 -49.27 0.11 -0.34
N GLU A 5 -48.94 -1.09 0.14
CA GLU A 5 -48.42 -2.23 -0.62
C GLU A 5 -49.36 -2.74 -1.72
N ARG A 6 -50.68 -2.54 -1.58
CA ARG A 6 -51.67 -2.96 -2.60
C ARG A 6 -51.67 -2.11 -3.87
N LEU A 7 -51.03 -0.94 -3.85
CA LEU A 7 -50.95 -0.02 -4.98
C LEU A 7 -49.69 -0.23 -5.83
N LEU A 8 -48.78 -1.11 -5.40
CA LEU A 8 -47.55 -1.42 -6.12
C LEU A 8 -47.80 -2.52 -7.16
N PRO A 9 -47.31 -2.36 -8.41
CA PRO A 9 -47.35 -3.42 -9.42
C PRO A 9 -46.65 -4.68 -8.90
N ALA A 10 -47.19 -5.87 -9.18
CA ALA A 10 -46.65 -7.16 -8.73
C ALA A 10 -45.21 -7.48 -9.21
N THR A 11 -44.64 -6.62 -10.06
CA THR A 11 -43.25 -6.68 -10.54
C THR A 11 -42.26 -5.95 -9.65
N VAL A 12 -42.72 -5.17 -8.68
CA VAL A 12 -41.86 -4.43 -7.74
C VAL A 12 -41.55 -5.35 -6.56
N GLN A 13 -40.35 -5.90 -6.52
CA GLN A 13 -39.84 -6.55 -5.31
C GLN A 13 -39.62 -5.46 -4.26
N PRO A 14 -40.14 -5.60 -3.02
CA PRO A 14 -39.86 -4.64 -1.98
C PRO A 14 -38.36 -4.66 -1.68
N GLU A 15 -37.67 -3.54 -1.91
CA GLU A 15 -36.31 -3.35 -1.41
C GLU A 15 -36.33 -3.46 0.10
N GLU A 16 -35.43 -4.26 0.66
CA GLU A 16 -35.27 -4.32 2.12
C GLU A 16 -34.90 -2.92 2.62
N PRO A 17 -35.70 -2.31 3.51
CA PRO A 17 -35.47 -0.94 3.95
C PRO A 17 -34.12 -0.85 4.65
N THR A 18 -33.16 -0.23 3.97
CA THR A 18 -31.78 -0.11 4.46
C THR A 18 -31.63 1.20 5.21
N PHE A 19 -31.20 1.12 6.47
CA PHE A 19 -30.92 2.28 7.29
C PHE A 19 -29.41 2.41 7.55
N GLU A 20 -28.83 3.49 7.06
CA GLU A 20 -27.45 3.85 7.37
C GLU A 20 -27.41 4.74 8.62
N VAL A 21 -26.66 4.31 9.63
CA VAL A 21 -26.51 5.04 10.89
C VAL A 21 -25.03 5.26 11.16
N TRP A 22 -24.64 6.52 11.32
CA TRP A 22 -23.28 6.87 11.70
C TRP A 22 -23.05 6.57 13.18
N ALA A 23 -22.22 5.56 13.45
CA ALA A 23 -21.97 5.07 14.82
C ALA A 23 -20.95 5.90 15.61
N GLY A 24 -20.23 6.83 14.97
CA GLY A 24 -19.10 7.54 15.59
C GLY A 24 -17.81 6.72 15.61
N ALA A 25 -16.67 7.42 15.77
CA ALA A 25 -15.35 6.78 15.77
C ALA A 25 -15.20 5.77 16.91
N GLY A 26 -14.86 4.52 16.59
CA GLY A 26 -14.58 3.45 17.56
C GLY A 26 -15.79 2.83 18.26
N ARG A 27 -17.02 3.25 17.94
CA ARG A 27 -18.27 2.73 18.54
C ARG A 27 -19.11 1.89 17.56
N SER A 28 -18.61 1.60 16.37
CA SER A 28 -19.37 0.88 15.33
C SER A 28 -19.79 -0.52 15.76
N LYS A 29 -18.92 -1.28 16.44
CA LYS A 29 -19.24 -2.62 16.96
C LYS A 29 -20.30 -2.59 18.06
N GLU A 30 -20.23 -1.61 18.96
CA GLU A 30 -21.21 -1.43 20.05
C GLU A 30 -22.57 -1.01 19.48
N MET A 31 -22.57 -0.04 18.56
CA MET A 31 -23.78 0.42 17.87
C MET A 31 -24.39 -0.68 16.99
N THR A 32 -23.58 -1.51 16.34
CA THR A 32 -24.04 -2.67 15.55
C THR A 32 -24.72 -3.70 16.44
N ALA A 33 -24.14 -4.01 17.61
CA ALA A 33 -24.73 -4.92 18.57
C ALA A 33 -26.04 -4.37 19.18
N LEU A 34 -26.07 -3.08 19.52
CA LEU A 34 -27.25 -2.39 20.04
C LEU A 34 -28.35 -2.27 18.99
N ALA A 35 -28.01 -1.89 17.76
CA ALA A 35 -28.93 -1.79 16.64
C ALA A 35 -29.55 -3.17 16.34
N LYS A 36 -28.73 -4.21 16.24
CA LYS A 36 -29.22 -5.58 16.03
C LYS A 36 -30.17 -6.01 17.15
N THR A 37 -29.82 -5.73 18.41
CA THR A 37 -30.66 -6.10 19.56
C THR A 37 -31.98 -5.34 19.60
N TYR A 38 -31.95 -4.02 19.34
CA TYR A 38 -33.14 -3.17 19.32
C TYR A 38 -34.07 -3.54 18.16
N PHE A 39 -33.52 -3.67 16.96
CA PHE A 39 -34.30 -3.94 15.75
C PHE A 39 -34.80 -5.39 15.69
N ASP A 40 -34.04 -6.39 16.16
CA ASP A 40 -34.56 -7.75 16.35
C ASP A 40 -35.71 -7.78 17.39
N GLY A 41 -35.71 -6.86 18.36
CA GLY A 41 -36.78 -6.71 19.35
C GLY A 41 -38.06 -6.07 18.79
N VAL A 42 -37.93 -5.17 17.82
CA VAL A 42 -39.06 -4.47 17.16
C VAL A 42 -39.63 -5.28 15.99
N PHE A 43 -38.76 -5.89 15.18
CA PHE A 43 -39.12 -6.55 13.92
C PHE A 43 -39.15 -8.08 14.00
N GLY A 44 -38.72 -8.67 15.12
CA GLY A 44 -38.66 -10.11 15.33
C GLY A 44 -37.23 -10.67 15.20
N ARG A 45 -36.94 -11.74 15.96
CA ARG A 45 -35.59 -12.33 16.00
C ARG A 45 -35.13 -12.74 14.60
N GLY A 46 -34.01 -12.17 14.16
CA GLY A 46 -33.37 -12.53 12.89
C GLY A 46 -33.98 -11.85 11.67
N ALA A 47 -34.90 -10.90 11.86
CA ALA A 47 -35.44 -10.08 10.79
C ALA A 47 -34.47 -8.98 10.35
N THR A 48 -33.38 -8.74 11.09
CA THR A 48 -32.45 -7.65 10.81
C THR A 48 -31.04 -8.14 10.50
N ASN A 49 -30.51 -7.68 9.36
CA ASN A 49 -29.12 -7.85 8.98
C ASN A 49 -28.41 -6.51 9.18
N VAL A 50 -27.34 -6.53 9.98
CA VAL A 50 -26.56 -5.32 10.27
C VAL A 50 -25.15 -5.54 9.75
N TYR A 51 -24.73 -4.65 8.85
CA TYR A 51 -23.40 -4.65 8.26
C TYR A 51 -22.63 -3.45 8.80
N ASP A 52 -21.38 -3.69 9.20
CA ASP A 52 -20.45 -2.63 9.56
C ASP A 52 -19.48 -2.42 8.39
N ASN A 53 -19.27 -1.16 8.00
CA ASN A 53 -18.30 -0.80 6.98
C ASN A 53 -16.86 -0.70 7.55
N ASP A 54 -16.66 -1.13 8.79
CA ASP A 54 -15.39 -1.09 9.50
C ASP A 54 -14.40 -2.21 9.14
N PHE A 55 -14.49 -2.74 7.91
CA PHE A 55 -13.63 -3.80 7.37
C PHE A 55 -12.13 -3.50 7.56
N GLY A 56 -11.75 -2.22 7.63
CA GLY A 56 -10.39 -1.75 7.84
C GLY A 56 -9.96 -1.42 9.28
N GLN A 57 -10.74 -1.66 10.34
CA GLN A 57 -10.29 -1.48 11.74
C GLN A 57 -10.12 -2.80 12.52
N SER A 58 -10.28 -3.96 11.90
CA SER A 58 -9.86 -5.20 12.55
C SER A 58 -8.34 -5.18 12.74
N GLU A 59 -7.88 -4.94 13.98
CA GLU A 59 -6.45 -4.80 14.30
C GLU A 59 -5.63 -6.00 13.82
N ASP A 60 -6.19 -7.21 13.93
CA ASP A 60 -5.57 -8.44 13.46
C ASP A 60 -5.43 -8.47 11.92
N PHE A 61 -6.48 -8.09 11.20
CA PHE A 61 -6.46 -8.05 9.74
C PHE A 61 -5.45 -7.02 9.24
N ASN A 62 -5.47 -5.80 9.80
CA ASN A 62 -4.52 -4.75 9.45
C ASN A 62 -3.07 -5.16 9.71
N ARG A 63 -2.82 -5.83 10.83
CA ARG A 63 -1.48 -6.31 11.19
C ARG A 63 -0.99 -7.36 10.21
N VAL A 64 -1.81 -8.38 9.91
CA VAL A 64 -1.44 -9.44 8.97
C VAL A 64 -1.25 -8.87 7.56
N PHE A 65 -2.18 -8.03 7.10
CA PHE A 65 -2.08 -7.38 5.79
C PHE A 65 -0.81 -6.53 5.66
N THR A 66 -0.53 -5.70 6.66
CA THR A 66 0.69 -4.87 6.69
C THR A 66 1.94 -5.72 6.66
N LEU A 67 2.00 -6.81 7.43
CA LEU A 67 3.14 -7.73 7.44
C LEU A 67 3.32 -8.44 6.10
N SER A 68 2.25 -8.91 5.48
CA SER A 68 2.29 -9.57 4.18
C SER A 68 2.79 -8.63 3.07
N VAL A 69 2.25 -7.41 3.01
CA VAL A 69 2.67 -6.40 2.01
C VAL A 69 4.11 -5.96 2.26
N THR A 70 4.50 -5.74 3.51
CA THR A 70 5.88 -5.38 3.86
C THR A 70 6.84 -6.52 3.48
N GLY A 71 6.48 -7.77 3.78
CA GLY A 71 7.26 -8.94 3.41
C GLY A 71 7.45 -9.06 1.90
N ALA A 72 6.38 -8.93 1.13
CA ALA A 72 6.45 -8.91 -0.34
C ALA A 72 7.35 -7.77 -0.85
N GLY A 73 7.22 -6.58 -0.27
CA GLY A 73 8.07 -5.43 -0.59
C GLY A 73 9.57 -5.70 -0.36
N VAL A 74 9.91 -6.33 0.77
CA VAL A 74 11.30 -6.72 1.07
C VAL A 74 11.82 -7.72 0.04
N PHE A 75 11.04 -8.74 -0.34
CA PHE A 75 11.45 -9.70 -1.36
C PHE A 75 11.70 -9.02 -2.72
N ILE A 76 10.77 -8.16 -3.17
CA ILE A 76 10.92 -7.40 -4.42
C ILE A 76 12.19 -6.53 -4.37
N MET A 77 12.43 -5.89 -3.22
CA MET A 77 13.59 -5.05 -3.03
C MET A 77 14.91 -5.85 -3.09
N VAL A 78 14.95 -7.05 -2.48
CA VAL A 78 16.11 -7.95 -2.57
C VAL A 78 16.36 -8.38 -4.02
N LEU A 79 15.30 -8.75 -4.76
CA LEU A 79 15.44 -9.12 -6.18
C LEU A 79 16.01 -7.95 -7.01
N GLY A 80 15.53 -6.73 -6.78
CA GLY A 80 16.06 -5.53 -7.41
C GLY A 80 17.53 -5.26 -7.02
N ALA A 81 17.87 -5.42 -5.75
CA ALA A 81 19.22 -5.25 -5.23
C ALA A 81 20.21 -6.22 -5.86
N LEU A 82 19.83 -7.49 -6.03
CA LEU A 82 20.66 -8.48 -6.71
C LEU A 82 20.93 -8.11 -8.17
N GLY A 83 19.92 -7.59 -8.87
CA GLY A 83 20.07 -7.08 -10.24
C GLY A 83 21.05 -5.91 -10.31
N LEU A 84 20.92 -4.95 -9.39
CA LEU A 84 21.82 -3.80 -9.29
C LEU A 84 23.27 -4.23 -9.01
N ILE A 85 23.47 -5.13 -8.05
CA ILE A 85 24.80 -5.67 -7.69
C ILE A 85 25.43 -6.34 -8.91
N ASN A 86 24.67 -7.12 -9.69
CA ASN A 86 25.20 -7.78 -10.87
C ASN A 86 25.69 -6.76 -11.92
N ILE A 87 24.90 -5.73 -12.21
CA ILE A 87 25.27 -4.67 -13.17
C ILE A 87 26.48 -3.89 -12.66
N SER A 88 26.51 -3.56 -11.37
CA SER A 88 27.65 -2.87 -10.75
C SER A 88 28.93 -3.68 -10.87
N LEU A 89 28.89 -4.99 -10.55
CA LEU A 89 30.04 -5.89 -10.66
C LEU A 89 30.60 -5.96 -12.09
N VAL A 90 29.72 -6.05 -13.09
CA VAL A 90 30.12 -6.04 -14.50
C VAL A 90 30.77 -4.71 -14.88
N THR A 91 30.18 -3.59 -14.46
CA THR A 91 30.68 -2.25 -14.74
C THR A 91 32.04 -2.00 -14.10
N VAL A 92 32.22 -2.41 -12.84
CA VAL A 92 33.50 -2.31 -12.13
C VAL A 92 34.56 -3.11 -12.88
N ARG A 93 34.24 -4.35 -13.32
CA ARG A 93 35.16 -5.19 -14.10
C ARG A 93 35.62 -4.54 -15.40
N GLN A 94 34.70 -3.90 -16.13
CA GLN A 94 35.02 -3.19 -17.37
C GLN A 94 35.99 -2.02 -17.14
N ARG A 95 35.90 -1.34 -15.99
CA ARG A 95 36.72 -0.16 -15.65
C ARG A 95 38.01 -0.49 -14.88
N ILE A 96 38.34 -1.77 -14.66
CA ILE A 96 39.53 -2.20 -13.88
C ILE A 96 40.82 -1.62 -14.47
N HIS A 97 41.00 -1.65 -15.79
CA HIS A 97 42.22 -1.13 -16.43
C HIS A 97 42.39 0.38 -16.21
N GLU A 98 41.31 1.15 -16.34
CA GLU A 98 41.31 2.59 -16.10
C GLU A 98 41.62 2.94 -14.63
N ILE A 99 41.03 2.18 -13.69
CA ILE A 99 41.28 2.31 -12.26
C ILE A 99 42.75 1.99 -11.93
N GLY A 100 43.30 0.95 -12.57
CA GLY A 100 44.71 0.55 -12.43
C GLY A 100 45.67 1.66 -12.87
N VAL A 101 45.39 2.29 -14.02
CA VAL A 101 46.18 3.43 -14.51
C VAL A 101 46.02 4.64 -13.58
N ARG A 102 44.81 5.00 -13.15
CA ARG A 102 44.63 6.13 -12.20
C ARG A 102 45.38 5.91 -10.88
N ARG A 103 45.47 4.66 -10.42
CA ARG A 103 46.16 4.30 -9.18
C ARG A 103 47.68 4.40 -9.29
N SER A 104 48.27 4.11 -10.46
CA SER A 104 49.72 4.31 -10.68
C SER A 104 50.12 5.78 -10.71
N PHE A 105 49.19 6.68 -11.07
CA PHE A 105 49.34 8.14 -10.94
C PHE A 105 49.03 8.70 -9.54
N GLY A 106 48.87 7.84 -8.52
CA GLY A 106 48.75 8.26 -7.12
C GLY A 106 47.32 8.44 -6.60
N ALA A 107 46.29 8.04 -7.35
CA ALA A 107 44.93 8.04 -6.82
C ALA A 107 44.77 7.06 -5.64
N THR A 108 44.29 7.54 -4.50
CA THR A 108 44.08 6.73 -3.29
C THR A 108 42.85 5.81 -3.46
N ASN A 109 42.95 4.55 -3.03
CA ASN A 109 41.83 3.58 -3.06
C ASN A 109 40.53 4.13 -2.47
N ARG A 110 40.65 4.87 -1.36
CA ARG A 110 39.50 5.47 -0.67
C ARG A 110 38.73 6.43 -1.57
N ARG A 111 39.42 7.22 -2.42
CA ARG A 111 38.78 8.17 -3.33
C ARG A 111 37.99 7.46 -4.42
N ILE A 112 38.52 6.35 -4.92
CA ILE A 112 37.86 5.54 -5.95
C ILE A 112 36.62 4.85 -5.37
N PHE A 113 36.76 4.23 -4.19
CA PHE A 113 35.64 3.62 -3.47
C PHE A 113 34.49 4.61 -3.23
N PHE A 114 34.77 5.78 -2.65
CA PHE A 114 33.72 6.78 -2.40
C PHE A 114 33.08 7.31 -3.68
N SER A 115 33.83 7.41 -4.79
CA SER A 115 33.25 7.84 -6.06
C SER A 115 32.23 6.83 -6.59
N ILE A 116 32.54 5.53 -6.52
CA ILE A 116 31.65 4.47 -7.00
C ILE A 116 30.44 4.30 -6.06
N MET A 117 30.68 4.30 -4.74
CA MET A 117 29.62 4.28 -3.73
C MET A 117 28.65 5.44 -3.93
N LEU A 118 29.16 6.66 -4.16
CA LEU A 118 28.31 7.83 -4.39
C LEU A 118 27.57 7.76 -5.73
N GLU A 119 28.21 7.28 -6.80
CA GLU A 119 27.56 7.03 -8.10
C GLU A 119 26.35 6.10 -7.94
N SER A 120 26.54 4.98 -7.24
CA SER A 120 25.48 4.01 -6.96
C SER A 120 24.39 4.56 -6.05
N VAL A 121 24.73 5.25 -4.96
CA VAL A 121 23.74 5.85 -4.04
C VAL A 121 22.91 6.92 -4.74
N VAL A 122 23.53 7.80 -5.52
CA VAL A 122 22.79 8.83 -6.27
C VAL A 122 21.86 8.18 -7.29
N ALA A 123 22.32 7.15 -8.00
CA ALA A 123 21.49 6.42 -8.95
C ALA A 123 20.28 5.76 -8.26
N THR A 124 20.45 5.11 -7.11
CA THR A 124 19.33 4.46 -6.39
C THR A 124 18.38 5.46 -5.75
N VAL A 125 18.86 6.60 -5.24
CA VAL A 125 18.00 7.67 -4.72
C VAL A 125 17.13 8.25 -5.83
N VAL A 126 17.70 8.56 -6.99
CA VAL A 126 16.95 9.08 -8.14
C VAL A 126 15.90 8.07 -8.59
N ALA A 127 16.27 6.79 -8.72
CA ALA A 127 15.32 5.73 -9.05
C ALA A 127 14.20 5.58 -8.00
N GLY A 128 14.54 5.69 -6.71
CA GLY A 128 13.58 5.64 -5.60
C GLY A 128 12.57 6.79 -5.64
N VAL A 129 13.02 8.02 -5.87
CA VAL A 129 12.16 9.20 -6.01
C VAL A 129 11.21 9.03 -7.22
N VAL A 130 11.73 8.58 -8.36
CA VAL A 130 10.90 8.28 -9.54
C VAL A 130 9.87 7.21 -9.24
N GLY A 131 10.26 6.13 -8.53
CA GLY A 131 9.34 5.07 -8.10
C GLY A 131 8.22 5.58 -7.20
N ILE A 132 8.52 6.48 -6.25
CA ILE A 132 7.51 7.12 -5.39
C ILE A 132 6.52 7.94 -6.21
N ILE A 133 7.01 8.74 -7.15
CA ILE A 133 6.15 9.55 -8.04
C ILE A 133 5.22 8.64 -8.85
N ILE A 134 5.75 7.57 -9.43
CA ILE A 134 4.96 6.59 -10.20
C ILE A 134 3.90 5.95 -9.29
N ALA A 135 4.25 5.57 -8.06
CA ALA A 135 3.30 4.98 -7.11
C ALA A 135 2.15 5.93 -6.76
N ILE A 136 2.44 7.22 -6.54
CA ILE A 136 1.43 8.26 -6.27
C ILE A 136 0.50 8.43 -7.49
N ILE A 137 1.06 8.50 -8.69
CA ILE A 137 0.28 8.63 -9.93
C ILE A 137 -0.60 7.39 -10.13
N ALA A 138 -0.06 6.19 -9.95
CA ALA A 138 -0.79 4.94 -10.08
C ALA A 138 -1.98 4.88 -9.12
N MET A 139 -1.79 5.29 -7.86
CA MET A 139 -2.86 5.38 -6.86
C MET A 139 -3.96 6.37 -7.26
N ARG A 140 -3.62 7.44 -7.98
CA ARG A 140 -4.59 8.46 -8.39
C ARG A 140 -5.36 8.08 -9.66
N VAL A 141 -4.66 7.47 -10.63
CA VAL A 141 -5.16 7.22 -11.98
C VAL A 141 -5.94 5.91 -12.07
N ILE A 142 -5.55 4.86 -11.33
CA ILE A 142 -6.21 3.56 -11.42
C ILE A 142 -7.57 3.64 -10.69
N PRO A 143 -8.71 3.42 -11.38
CA PRO A 143 -10.02 3.43 -10.76
C PRO A 143 -10.24 2.12 -10.00
N LEU A 144 -9.77 2.06 -8.74
CA LEU A 144 -9.93 0.89 -7.87
C LEU A 144 -11.40 0.47 -7.72
N GLU A 145 -12.33 1.42 -7.76
CA GLU A 145 -13.78 1.21 -7.70
C GLU A 145 -14.26 0.21 -8.77
N THR A 146 -13.74 0.33 -10.00
CA THR A 146 -14.11 -0.57 -11.11
C THR A 146 -13.50 -1.98 -11.01
N LEU A 147 -12.35 -2.10 -10.35
CA LEU A 147 -11.65 -3.38 -10.17
C LEU A 147 -12.16 -4.16 -8.96
N MET A 148 -12.57 -3.45 -7.91
CA MET A 148 -12.98 -4.04 -6.64
C MET A 148 -14.50 -4.22 -6.51
N GLN A 149 -15.30 -3.68 -7.44
CA GLN A 149 -16.77 -3.67 -7.38
C GLN A 149 -17.34 -3.12 -6.05
N THR A 150 -16.56 -2.26 -5.38
CA THR A 150 -16.93 -1.65 -4.10
C THR A 150 -16.84 -0.13 -4.20
N GLU A 151 -17.82 0.57 -3.64
CA GLU A 151 -17.81 2.02 -3.55
C GLU A 151 -16.77 2.47 -2.52
N ILE A 152 -15.60 2.91 -3.01
CA ILE A 152 -14.56 3.47 -2.16
C ILE A 152 -14.90 4.92 -1.87
N THR A 153 -15.72 5.16 -0.84
CA THR A 153 -16.10 6.51 -0.37
C THR A 153 -14.90 7.33 0.08
N ASN A 154 -13.82 6.71 0.56
CA ASN A 154 -12.64 7.43 1.03
C ASN A 154 -11.35 6.77 0.52
N ARG A 155 -10.61 7.46 -0.37
CA ARG A 155 -9.32 6.96 -0.86
C ARG A 155 -8.28 7.15 0.24
N PRO A 156 -7.58 6.08 0.68
CA PRO A 156 -6.61 6.21 1.75
C PRO A 156 -5.46 7.14 1.33
N PRO A 157 -4.98 8.01 2.23
CA PRO A 157 -3.86 8.90 1.94
C PRO A 157 -2.58 8.08 1.74
N PHE A 158 -1.70 8.55 0.84
CA PHE A 158 -0.44 7.88 0.56
C PHE A 158 0.45 7.83 1.83
N PRO A 159 0.92 6.63 2.24
CA PRO A 159 1.69 6.47 3.47
C PRO A 159 3.13 6.99 3.27
N MET A 160 3.37 8.26 3.62
CA MET A 160 4.68 8.90 3.48
C MET A 160 5.78 8.17 4.28
N SER A 161 5.45 7.55 5.41
CA SER A 161 6.41 6.76 6.20
C SER A 161 6.98 5.59 5.40
N ALA A 162 6.15 4.86 4.65
CA ALA A 162 6.59 3.75 3.81
C ALA A 162 7.52 4.23 2.68
N ALA A 163 7.25 5.42 2.11
CA ALA A 163 8.12 6.01 1.10
C ALA A 163 9.50 6.38 1.65
N PHE A 164 9.57 6.96 2.85
CA PHE A 164 10.85 7.26 3.48
C PHE A 164 11.63 6.00 3.85
N ILE A 165 10.96 4.98 4.39
CA ILE A 165 11.59 3.68 4.69
C ILE A 165 12.12 3.05 3.40
N GLY A 166 11.32 3.02 2.34
CA GLY A 166 11.73 2.49 1.04
C GLY A 166 12.92 3.25 0.44
N LEU A 167 12.92 4.58 0.52
CA LEU A 167 14.01 5.41 0.02
C LEU A 167 15.30 5.21 0.82
N ALA A 168 15.21 5.13 2.15
CA ALA A 168 16.35 4.83 3.01
C ALA A 168 16.92 3.44 2.70
N ALA A 169 16.03 2.46 2.53
CA ALA A 169 16.41 1.09 2.23
C ALA A 169 17.08 0.99 0.84
N ALA A 170 16.53 1.65 -0.19
CA ALA A 170 17.12 1.75 -1.52
C ALA A 170 18.49 2.45 -1.53
N SER A 171 18.67 3.48 -0.70
CA SER A 171 19.97 4.13 -0.51
C SER A 171 21.00 3.17 0.09
N GLY A 172 20.59 2.37 1.09
CA GLY A 172 21.43 1.32 1.66
C GLY A 172 21.85 0.27 0.64
N VAL A 173 20.94 -0.15 -0.24
CA VAL A 173 21.26 -1.05 -1.36
C VAL A 173 22.25 -0.40 -2.34
N GLY A 174 22.07 0.88 -2.67
CA GLY A 174 23.00 1.61 -3.52
C GLY A 174 24.41 1.69 -2.93
N ALA A 175 24.52 1.91 -1.61
CA ALA A 175 25.79 1.93 -0.91
C ALA A 175 26.47 0.55 -0.85
N LEU A 176 25.70 -0.53 -0.83
CA LEU A 176 26.25 -1.90 -0.89
C LEU A 176 26.67 -2.32 -2.31
N ALA A 177 26.00 -1.76 -3.32
CA ALA A 177 26.28 -2.08 -4.71
C ALA A 177 27.48 -1.33 -5.29
N GLY A 178 27.79 -0.12 -4.81
CA GLY A 178 28.95 0.67 -5.23
C GLY A 178 30.19 0.41 -4.40
#